data_AF-A0A8E0RKF9-F1
#
_entry.id   AF-A0A8E0RKF9-F1
#
_cell.length_a   1.000
_cell.length_b   1.000
_cell.length_c   1.000
_cell.angle_alpha   90.00
_cell.angle_beta   90.00
_cell.angle_gamma   90.00
#
_symmetry.space_group_name_H-M   'P 1'
#
loop_
_entity.id
_entity.type
_entity.pdbx_description
1 polymer ?
#
loop_
_entity_poly.entity_id
_entity_poly.type
_entity_poly.pdbx_seq_one_letter_code
_entity_poly.pdbx_strand_id
1 'polypeptide(L)'
;MLPHLPGCEGLLELLKPMEWTPHVYPRVAKVFASKGHEPALHFYGMYLLPKVKQDIEENRRLCVQLFEALIASMFRPEEFVSGIFLPWIQTTSFIPPFHQFNLELAQFIQSEMSKTEGVILAHLIRKATLKARFASVALALIMEEEFSIPRSMVIESLLAKRYHMPEAALKRVTQYFLRGAAHALCSYRCAKMLRSIKIGPISAQSSPYICPTRAKKYYPGWRVPYSLDDFQNVTRSKPNPYEAWDNEWKAAGLRSRELQPFDISLLPQNLKWRLKPTKEFFQPKFRSELTLDYRRRLFGVYGLASGVDPATLFLEPRTDKFDQAVEEATTRPISEVLEERQRREKEAAEAEEKLMKNIKASLAKMPELLTKFEAQKQKQAELAEAKELKKKEILEEARDRFGYYVSPQDPKFKKLREEIEARQKQMRKEKRKKNQSES
;
A
#
# COMPACT_ATOMS: atom_id res chain seq x y z
N MET A 1 -9.87 -13.63 22.61
CA MET A 1 -10.02 -12.51 23.57
C MET A 1 -9.22 -11.29 23.14
N LEU A 2 -7.89 -11.28 23.27
CA LEU A 2 -6.99 -10.11 23.05
C LEU A 2 -7.45 -9.07 22.02
N PRO A 3 -7.61 -9.39 20.71
CA PRO A 3 -7.93 -8.36 19.71
C PRO A 3 -9.28 -7.68 19.95
N HIS A 4 -10.22 -8.34 20.63
CA HIS A 4 -11.60 -7.88 20.81
C HIS A 4 -11.76 -6.89 21.97
N LEU A 5 -10.77 -6.82 22.86
CA LEU A 5 -10.75 -5.85 23.95
C LEU A 5 -10.56 -4.43 23.38
N PRO A 6 -11.22 -3.39 23.95
CA PRO A 6 -10.85 -2.01 23.69
C PRO A 6 -9.45 -1.73 24.24
N GLY A 7 -8.65 -0.90 23.56
CA GLY A 7 -7.28 -0.60 23.99
C GLY A 7 -6.31 -1.79 23.88
N CYS A 8 -6.55 -2.73 22.97
CA CYS A 8 -5.68 -3.90 22.77
C CYS A 8 -4.23 -3.55 22.42
N GLU A 9 -3.97 -2.35 21.88
CA GLU A 9 -2.64 -1.86 21.51
C GLU A 9 -1.74 -1.66 22.74
N GLY A 10 -2.21 -0.91 23.76
CA GLY A 10 -1.46 -0.74 25.01
C GLY A 10 -1.28 -2.06 25.79
N LEU A 11 -2.23 -3.00 25.66
CA LEU A 11 -2.05 -4.35 26.21
C LEU A 11 -0.98 -5.16 25.46
N LEU A 12 -0.84 -5.00 24.15
CA LEU A 12 0.25 -5.61 23.39
C LEU A 12 1.60 -5.00 23.78
N GLU A 13 1.67 -3.68 23.95
CA GLU A 13 2.89 -2.98 24.37
C GLU A 13 3.40 -3.50 25.72
N LEU A 14 2.52 -3.64 26.71
CA LEU A 14 2.84 -4.25 28.02
C LEU A 14 3.34 -5.70 27.92
N LEU A 15 2.89 -6.46 26.92
CA LEU A 15 3.31 -7.84 26.70
C LEU A 15 4.65 -7.97 25.94
N LYS A 16 5.24 -6.85 25.50
CA LYS A 16 6.55 -6.77 24.82
C LYS A 16 6.76 -7.83 23.72
N PRO A 17 5.96 -7.83 22.64
CA PRO A 17 6.00 -8.87 21.60
C PRO A 17 7.38 -9.08 20.94
N MET A 18 8.25 -8.06 20.90
CA MET A 18 9.61 -8.20 20.39
C MET A 18 10.46 -9.25 21.15
N GLU A 19 10.17 -9.48 22.43
CA GLU A 19 10.84 -10.47 23.28
C GLU A 19 10.23 -11.88 23.14
N TRP A 20 9.13 -12.06 22.40
CA TRP A 20 8.46 -13.36 22.25
C TRP A 20 9.25 -14.35 21.38
N THR A 21 9.11 -15.64 21.70
CA THR A 21 9.63 -16.72 20.86
C THR A 21 8.91 -16.79 19.51
N PRO A 22 9.60 -17.15 18.41
CA PRO A 22 9.01 -17.21 17.06
C PRO A 22 7.75 -18.07 16.96
N HIS A 23 7.61 -19.10 17.81
CA HIS A 23 6.47 -20.03 17.85
C HIS A 23 5.13 -19.38 18.25
N VAL A 24 5.16 -18.21 18.90
CA VAL A 24 3.96 -17.48 19.33
C VAL A 24 3.31 -16.76 18.14
N TYR A 25 4.12 -16.18 17.26
CA TYR A 25 3.69 -15.36 16.13
C TYR A 25 2.64 -15.99 15.21
N PRO A 26 2.76 -17.25 14.71
CA PRO A 26 1.74 -17.82 13.83
C PRO A 26 0.41 -18.10 14.55
N ARG A 27 0.41 -18.27 15.88
CA ARG A 27 -0.82 -18.41 16.68
C ARG A 27 -1.49 -17.05 16.87
N VAL A 28 -0.70 -16.03 17.22
CA VAL A 28 -1.19 -14.67 17.44
C VAL A 28 -1.66 -14.03 16.14
N ALA A 29 -0.92 -14.18 15.03
CA ALA A 29 -1.33 -13.70 13.72
C ALA A 29 -2.67 -14.28 13.26
N LYS A 30 -2.95 -15.57 13.51
CA LYS A 30 -4.28 -16.19 13.24
C LYS A 30 -5.39 -15.56 14.10
N VAL A 31 -5.10 -15.25 15.36
CA VAL A 31 -6.04 -14.59 16.28
C VAL A 31 -6.34 -13.14 15.83
N PHE A 32 -5.34 -12.37 15.41
CA PHE A 32 -5.56 -11.03 14.84
C PHE A 32 -6.25 -11.06 13.47
N ALA A 33 -5.89 -12.01 12.60
CA ALA A 33 -6.55 -12.20 11.31
C ALA A 33 -8.06 -12.55 11.43
N SER A 34 -8.49 -13.16 12.54
CA SER A 34 -9.90 -13.46 12.77
C SER A 34 -10.74 -12.18 12.97
N LYS A 35 -10.33 -11.26 13.85
CA LYS A 35 -11.01 -9.96 14.05
C LYS A 35 -10.78 -9.00 12.87
N GLY A 36 -9.55 -8.85 12.40
CA GLY A 36 -9.16 -7.90 11.35
C GLY A 36 -9.20 -6.42 11.80
N HIS A 37 -9.17 -5.51 10.82
CA HIS A 37 -9.18 -4.05 10.99
C HIS A 37 -7.97 -3.51 11.79
N GLU A 38 -8.12 -2.35 12.45
CA GLU A 38 -7.06 -1.59 13.12
C GLU A 38 -6.16 -2.44 14.04
N PRO A 39 -6.69 -3.34 14.92
CA PRO A 39 -5.84 -4.18 15.78
C PRO A 39 -4.91 -5.10 15.00
N ALA A 40 -5.35 -5.60 13.84
CA ALA A 40 -4.52 -6.45 12.99
C ALA A 40 -3.48 -5.62 12.24
N LEU A 41 -3.87 -4.46 11.70
CA LEU A 41 -2.96 -3.52 11.03
C LEU A 41 -1.85 -3.03 11.99
N HIS A 42 -2.22 -2.63 13.21
CA HIS A 42 -1.27 -2.25 14.25
C HIS A 42 -0.30 -3.39 14.58
N PHE A 43 -0.81 -4.59 14.88
CA PHE A 43 0.04 -5.74 15.20
C PHE A 43 0.99 -6.11 14.05
N TYR A 44 0.52 -6.01 12.80
CA TYR A 44 1.31 -6.30 11.62
C TYR A 44 2.44 -5.30 11.39
N GLY A 45 2.15 -4.00 11.47
CA GLY A 45 3.14 -2.93 11.26
C GLY A 45 4.12 -2.77 12.43
N MET A 46 3.63 -2.78 13.67
CA MET A 46 4.44 -2.46 14.86
C MET A 46 5.27 -3.63 15.39
N TYR A 47 4.85 -4.88 15.15
CA TYR A 47 5.46 -6.04 15.81
C TYR A 47 5.83 -7.17 14.84
N LEU A 48 4.92 -7.62 13.96
CA LEU A 48 5.22 -8.74 13.05
C LEU A 48 6.30 -8.39 12.02
N LEU A 49 6.18 -7.25 11.32
CA LEU A 49 7.18 -6.84 10.32
C LEU A 49 8.55 -6.53 10.96
N PRO A 50 8.67 -5.76 12.07
CA PRO A 50 9.94 -5.56 12.74
C PRO A 50 10.61 -6.85 13.22
N LYS A 51 9.85 -7.81 13.78
CA LYS A 51 10.42 -9.10 14.19
C LYS A 51 10.91 -9.93 13.00
N VAL A 52 10.20 -9.89 11.86
CA VAL A 52 10.63 -10.53 10.62
C VAL A 52 11.92 -9.91 10.08
N LYS A 53 12.06 -8.58 10.11
CA LYS A 53 13.31 -7.90 9.73
C LYS A 53 14.47 -8.27 10.66
N GLN A 54 14.26 -8.25 11.98
CA GLN A 54 15.26 -8.66 12.97
C GLN A 54 15.78 -10.09 12.72
N ASP A 55 14.88 -11.07 12.53
CA ASP A 55 15.25 -12.46 12.29
C ASP A 55 16.03 -12.64 10.97
N ILE A 56 15.68 -11.87 9.93
CA ILE A 56 16.41 -11.87 8.64
C ILE A 56 17.80 -11.24 8.78
N GLU A 57 17.98 -10.23 9.64
CA GLU A 57 19.28 -9.62 9.92
C GLU A 57 20.19 -10.58 10.70
N GLU A 58 19.69 -11.15 11.79
CA GLU A 58 20.40 -12.09 12.66
C GLU A 58 20.77 -13.39 11.93
N ASN A 59 19.80 -14.07 11.32
CA ASN A 59 19.98 -15.42 10.76
C ASN A 59 20.29 -15.45 9.26
N ARG A 60 20.23 -14.31 8.55
CA ARG A 60 20.28 -14.20 7.07
C ARG A 60 19.26 -15.07 6.33
N ARG A 61 18.29 -15.62 7.06
CA ARG A 61 17.24 -16.57 6.64
C ARG A 61 16.04 -16.36 7.56
N LEU A 62 14.83 -16.53 7.05
CA LEU A 62 13.61 -16.39 7.87
C LEU A 62 13.22 -17.71 8.54
N CYS A 63 12.90 -17.66 9.82
CA CYS A 63 12.34 -18.76 10.60
C CYS A 63 10.99 -19.23 10.04
N VAL A 64 10.78 -20.55 9.99
CA VAL A 64 9.55 -21.17 9.45
C VAL A 64 8.29 -20.67 10.18
N GLN A 65 8.35 -20.47 11.50
CA GLN A 65 7.22 -19.99 12.30
C GLN A 65 6.80 -18.56 11.92
N LEU A 66 7.77 -17.67 11.65
CA LEU A 66 7.51 -16.31 11.18
C LEU A 66 7.01 -16.31 9.73
N PHE A 67 7.51 -17.19 8.88
CA PHE A 67 6.98 -17.38 7.53
C PHE A 67 5.53 -17.90 7.54
N GLU A 68 5.17 -18.78 8.46
CA GLU A 68 3.77 -19.18 8.69
C GLU A 68 2.91 -18.03 9.23
N ALA A 69 3.46 -17.16 10.07
CA ALA A 69 2.76 -15.96 10.53
C ALA A 69 2.49 -14.97 9.37
N LEU A 70 3.42 -14.80 8.44
CA LEU A 70 3.22 -14.04 7.20
C LEU A 70 2.15 -14.65 6.29
N ILE A 71 2.11 -16.00 6.17
CA ILE A 71 1.02 -16.66 5.43
C ILE A 71 -0.33 -16.43 6.13
N ALA A 72 -0.36 -16.46 7.47
CA ALA A 72 -1.58 -16.22 8.24
C ALA A 72 -2.09 -14.78 8.12
N SER A 73 -1.20 -13.77 8.03
CA SER A 73 -1.63 -12.38 7.86
C SER A 73 -2.28 -12.13 6.48
N MET A 74 -1.87 -12.86 5.44
CA MET A 74 -2.46 -12.76 4.09
C MET A 74 -3.93 -13.18 3.98
N PHE A 75 -4.52 -13.86 4.98
CA PHE A 75 -5.97 -14.09 5.03
C PHE A 75 -6.78 -12.79 5.15
N ARG A 76 -6.13 -11.72 5.63
CA ARG A 76 -6.63 -10.34 5.71
C ARG A 76 -5.81 -9.46 4.75
N PRO A 77 -6.10 -9.52 3.42
CA PRO A 77 -5.21 -8.96 2.40
C PRO A 77 -5.15 -7.44 2.39
N GLU A 78 -6.12 -6.74 2.98
CA GLU A 78 -6.13 -5.27 3.03
C GLU A 78 -5.12 -4.79 4.08
N GLU A 79 -5.24 -5.32 5.29
CA GLU A 79 -4.35 -5.09 6.42
C GLU A 79 -2.93 -5.65 6.18
N PHE A 80 -2.81 -6.75 5.43
CA PHE A 80 -1.52 -7.25 4.95
C PHE A 80 -0.85 -6.27 3.97
N VAL A 81 -1.60 -5.73 3.00
CA VAL A 81 -1.03 -4.81 2.01
C VAL A 81 -0.61 -3.50 2.70
N SER A 82 -1.45 -2.93 3.56
CA SER A 82 -1.15 -1.67 4.25
C SER A 82 -0.09 -1.79 5.36
N GLY A 83 -0.16 -2.84 6.19
CA GLY A 83 0.67 -2.97 7.38
C GLY A 83 1.98 -3.75 7.19
N ILE A 84 2.09 -4.59 6.16
CA ILE A 84 3.28 -5.41 5.90
C ILE A 84 3.89 -5.08 4.55
N PHE A 85 3.11 -5.22 3.48
CA PHE A 85 3.66 -5.17 2.12
C PHE A 85 4.21 -3.80 1.74
N LEU A 86 3.47 -2.72 2.00
CA LEU A 86 3.90 -1.37 1.67
C LEU A 86 5.09 -0.91 2.55
N PRO A 87 5.07 -1.00 3.90
CA PRO A 87 6.22 -0.61 4.72
C PRO A 87 7.47 -1.49 4.54
N TRP A 88 7.34 -2.65 3.89
CA TRP A 88 8.48 -3.48 3.51
C TRP A 88 9.10 -3.03 2.17
N ILE A 89 8.29 -2.58 1.21
CA ILE A 89 8.74 -2.21 -0.14
C ILE A 89 9.13 -0.73 -0.26
N GLN A 90 8.44 0.15 0.48
CA GLN A 90 8.66 1.58 0.48
C GLN A 90 9.82 1.94 1.39
N THR A 91 10.94 2.31 0.78
CA THR A 91 12.15 2.83 1.46
C THR A 91 12.01 4.30 1.87
N THR A 92 11.04 4.99 1.29
CA THR A 92 10.93 6.45 1.32
C THR A 92 9.71 6.88 2.13
N SER A 93 9.95 7.33 3.36
CA SER A 93 9.09 8.18 4.19
C SER A 93 7.57 8.15 3.91
N PHE A 94 6.87 7.11 4.39
CA PHE A 94 5.41 7.16 4.53
C PHE A 94 4.94 6.55 5.86
N ILE A 95 5.33 7.19 6.96
CA ILE A 95 4.59 7.05 8.22
C ILE A 95 3.34 7.93 8.07
N PRO A 96 2.11 7.38 8.13
CA PRO A 96 0.90 8.19 8.02
C PRO A 96 0.84 9.18 9.19
N PRO A 97 0.41 10.44 8.99
CA PRO A 97 0.50 11.51 9.99
C PRO A 97 -0.48 11.38 11.17
N PHE A 98 -1.06 10.20 11.40
CA PHE A 98 -2.09 9.97 12.41
C PHE A 98 -1.57 9.45 13.75
N HIS A 99 -0.27 9.16 13.88
CA HIS A 99 0.29 8.85 15.19
C HIS A 99 1.75 9.28 15.33
N GLN A 100 2.00 10.07 16.36
CA GLN A 100 3.31 10.60 16.74
C GLN A 100 4.18 9.48 17.34
N PHE A 101 4.77 8.65 16.47
CA PHE A 101 5.60 7.51 16.86
C PHE A 101 7.10 7.74 16.58
N ASN A 102 7.93 7.22 17.50
CA ASN A 102 9.35 7.51 17.70
C ASN A 102 10.22 7.60 16.42
N LEU A 103 11.03 8.68 16.33
CA LEU A 103 12.04 8.86 15.28
C LEU A 103 13.05 7.69 15.18
N GLU A 104 13.35 7.02 16.29
CA GLU A 104 14.31 5.90 16.33
C GLU A 104 13.80 4.67 15.56
N LEU A 105 12.48 4.44 15.52
CA LEU A 105 11.88 3.35 14.72
C LEU A 105 11.86 3.68 13.22
N ALA A 106 11.78 4.97 12.86
CA ALA A 106 11.85 5.40 11.46
C ALA A 106 13.21 5.06 10.82
N GLN A 107 14.30 5.10 11.60
CA GLN A 107 15.65 4.77 11.12
C GLN A 107 15.80 3.29 10.74
N PHE A 108 15.03 2.38 11.35
CA PHE A 108 15.00 0.94 11.01
C PHE A 108 14.15 0.62 9.76
N ILE A 109 13.32 1.58 9.30
CA ILE A 109 12.45 1.42 8.13
C ILE A 109 13.16 1.94 6.84
N GLN A 110 14.12 2.86 6.98
CA GLN A 110 14.87 3.49 5.89
C GLN A 110 15.86 2.57 5.13
N SER A 111 16.00 1.30 5.52
CA SER A 111 16.88 0.35 4.84
C SER A 111 16.34 -0.05 3.45
N GLU A 112 17.16 0.04 2.40
CA GLU A 112 16.83 -0.58 1.11
C GLU A 112 16.51 -2.08 1.27
N MET A 113 15.43 -2.57 0.64
CA MET A 113 15.06 -4.00 0.71
C MET A 113 16.26 -4.88 0.32
N SER A 114 16.67 -5.77 1.22
CA SER A 114 17.70 -6.74 0.90
C SER A 114 17.25 -7.73 -0.19
N LYS A 115 18.23 -8.31 -0.89
CA LYS A 115 18.00 -9.44 -1.82
C LYS A 115 17.35 -10.63 -1.13
N THR A 116 17.67 -10.88 0.15
CA THR A 116 17.04 -11.95 0.94
C THR A 116 15.56 -11.68 1.16
N GLU A 117 15.20 -10.46 1.55
CA GLU A 117 13.81 -10.03 1.74
C GLU A 117 13.00 -10.13 0.44
N GLY A 118 13.54 -9.64 -0.69
CA GLY A 118 12.90 -9.77 -1.99
C GLY A 118 12.65 -11.23 -2.40
N VAL A 119 13.58 -12.14 -2.11
CA VAL A 119 13.41 -13.59 -2.34
C VAL A 119 12.30 -14.16 -1.45
N ILE A 120 12.29 -13.81 -0.16
CA ILE A 120 11.29 -14.27 0.82
C ILE A 120 9.90 -13.78 0.44
N LEU A 121 9.74 -12.49 0.13
CA LEU A 121 8.44 -11.89 -0.25
C LEU A 121 7.94 -12.45 -1.59
N ALA A 122 8.82 -12.61 -2.59
CA ALA A 122 8.45 -13.27 -3.85
C ALA A 122 8.08 -14.76 -3.64
N HIS A 123 8.70 -15.46 -2.70
CA HIS A 123 8.31 -16.83 -2.35
C HIS A 123 6.95 -16.87 -1.60
N LEU A 124 6.71 -15.94 -0.68
CA LEU A 124 5.44 -15.77 0.03
C LEU A 124 4.29 -15.58 -0.97
N ILE A 125 4.44 -14.68 -1.94
CA ILE A 125 3.43 -14.40 -2.98
C ILE A 125 3.26 -15.56 -3.96
N ARG A 126 4.30 -16.34 -4.24
CA ARG A 126 4.17 -17.58 -5.01
C ARG A 126 3.34 -18.62 -4.23
N LYS A 127 3.54 -18.75 -2.92
CA LYS A 127 2.89 -19.77 -2.07
C LYS A 127 1.44 -19.41 -1.73
N ALA A 128 1.16 -18.18 -1.30
CA ALA A 128 -0.17 -17.73 -0.90
C ALA A 128 -0.92 -17.01 -2.03
N THR A 129 -2.25 -16.92 -1.92
CA THR A 129 -3.12 -16.30 -2.92
C THR A 129 -3.63 -14.95 -2.45
N LEU A 130 -3.29 -13.88 -3.17
CA LEU A 130 -3.92 -12.56 -2.98
C LEU A 130 -5.17 -12.46 -3.85
N LYS A 131 -6.21 -11.75 -3.38
CA LYS A 131 -7.37 -11.45 -4.22
C LYS A 131 -6.94 -10.43 -5.29
N ALA A 132 -7.40 -10.62 -6.52
CA ALA A 132 -6.95 -9.86 -7.69
C ALA A 132 -6.96 -8.33 -7.48
N ARG A 133 -8.04 -7.77 -6.89
CA ARG A 133 -8.16 -6.32 -6.58
C ARG A 133 -7.03 -5.77 -5.71
N PHE A 134 -6.53 -6.57 -4.75
CA PHE A 134 -5.43 -6.16 -3.87
C PHE A 134 -4.09 -6.40 -4.55
N ALA A 135 -3.96 -7.45 -5.36
CA ALA A 135 -2.77 -7.69 -6.18
C ALA A 135 -2.55 -6.58 -7.22
N SER A 136 -3.60 -6.01 -7.82
CA SER A 136 -3.49 -4.89 -8.76
C SER A 136 -3.09 -3.57 -8.09
N VAL A 137 -3.63 -3.29 -6.89
CA VAL A 137 -3.20 -2.12 -6.09
C VAL A 137 -1.74 -2.28 -5.66
N ALA A 138 -1.40 -3.44 -5.09
CA ALA A 138 -0.03 -3.77 -4.72
C ALA A 138 0.96 -3.61 -5.88
N LEU A 139 0.64 -4.11 -7.08
CA LEU A 139 1.47 -3.94 -8.28
C LEU A 139 1.63 -2.48 -8.71
N ALA A 140 0.54 -1.70 -8.73
CA ALA A 140 0.60 -0.29 -9.11
C ALA A 140 1.52 0.50 -8.17
N LEU A 141 1.39 0.28 -6.85
CA LEU A 141 2.20 0.96 -5.84
C LEU A 141 3.69 0.59 -5.92
N ILE A 142 4.05 -0.69 -6.17
CA ILE A 142 5.47 -1.05 -6.41
C ILE A 142 6.03 -0.37 -7.66
N MET A 143 5.20 -0.12 -8.67
CA MET A 143 5.62 0.43 -9.96
C MET A 143 5.73 1.96 -9.98
N GLU A 144 5.20 2.64 -8.96
CA GLU A 144 5.44 4.06 -8.72
C GLU A 144 6.84 4.29 -8.13
N GLU A 145 7.27 3.38 -7.25
CA GLU A 145 8.59 3.34 -6.62
C GLU A 145 9.74 3.10 -7.61
N GLU A 146 10.97 3.40 -7.17
CA GLU A 146 12.17 3.26 -8.01
C GLU A 146 12.50 1.80 -8.37
N PHE A 147 13.22 1.61 -9.48
CA PHE A 147 13.64 0.27 -9.89
C PHE A 147 14.66 -0.31 -8.89
N SER A 148 14.40 -1.52 -8.41
CA SER A 148 15.37 -2.31 -7.64
C SER A 148 15.23 -3.80 -7.95
N ILE A 149 16.33 -4.53 -7.91
CA ILE A 149 16.38 -5.97 -8.23
C ILE A 149 15.42 -6.76 -7.32
N PRO A 150 15.51 -6.69 -5.97
CA PRO A 150 14.50 -7.24 -5.04
C PRO A 150 13.04 -6.94 -5.44
N ARG A 151 12.72 -5.66 -5.75
CA ARG A 151 11.36 -5.24 -6.16
C ARG A 151 10.94 -5.91 -7.49
N SER A 152 11.84 -6.05 -8.46
CA SER A 152 11.53 -6.73 -9.72
C SER A 152 11.18 -8.22 -9.55
N MET A 153 11.78 -8.93 -8.58
CA MET A 153 11.46 -10.33 -8.27
C MET A 153 10.04 -10.49 -7.70
N VAL A 154 9.59 -9.49 -6.94
CA VAL A 154 8.23 -9.39 -6.40
C VAL A 154 7.23 -9.10 -7.51
N ILE A 155 7.51 -8.13 -8.39
CA ILE A 155 6.69 -7.85 -9.59
C ILE A 155 6.53 -9.11 -10.44
N GLU A 156 7.63 -9.83 -10.72
CA GLU A 156 7.60 -11.08 -11.47
C GLU A 156 6.68 -12.13 -10.80
N SER A 157 6.77 -12.28 -9.47
CA SER A 157 5.93 -13.22 -8.71
C SER A 157 4.43 -12.91 -8.78
N LEU A 158 4.06 -11.63 -8.81
CA LEU A 158 2.68 -11.15 -8.93
C LEU A 158 2.15 -11.32 -10.36
N LEU A 159 2.94 -10.97 -11.38
CA LEU A 159 2.57 -11.15 -12.79
C LEU A 159 2.47 -12.65 -13.16
N ALA A 160 3.31 -13.51 -12.60
CA ALA A 160 3.28 -14.96 -12.82
C ALA A 160 1.95 -15.61 -12.37
N LYS A 161 1.22 -15.01 -11.42
CA LYS A 161 -0.11 -15.47 -10.98
C LYS A 161 -1.23 -15.20 -11.98
N ARG A 162 -1.02 -14.37 -13.01
CA ARG A 162 -1.98 -14.06 -14.08
C ARG A 162 -3.37 -13.62 -13.56
N TYR A 163 -3.39 -12.74 -12.56
CA TYR A 163 -4.62 -12.15 -12.05
C TYR A 163 -5.36 -11.36 -13.14
N HIS A 164 -6.69 -11.34 -13.10
CA HIS A 164 -7.47 -10.34 -13.83
C HIS A 164 -7.22 -8.97 -13.20
N MET A 165 -6.75 -8.00 -13.99
CA MET A 165 -6.42 -6.66 -13.49
C MET A 165 -7.20 -5.59 -14.24
N PRO A 166 -7.61 -4.50 -13.57
CA PRO A 166 -8.26 -3.38 -14.23
C PRO A 166 -7.30 -2.69 -15.20
N GLU A 167 -7.85 -2.08 -16.25
CA GLU A 167 -7.05 -1.40 -17.28
C GLU A 167 -6.13 -0.32 -16.71
N ALA A 168 -6.60 0.42 -15.70
CA ALA A 168 -5.80 1.44 -15.01
C ALA A 168 -4.52 0.87 -14.37
N ALA A 169 -4.55 -0.35 -13.82
CA ALA A 169 -3.35 -1.02 -13.32
C ALA A 169 -2.44 -1.48 -14.47
N LEU A 170 -3.01 -1.99 -15.57
CA LEU A 170 -2.24 -2.38 -16.75
C LEU A 170 -1.54 -1.18 -17.41
N LYS A 171 -2.17 0.01 -17.44
CA LYS A 171 -1.55 1.27 -17.87
C LYS A 171 -0.33 1.66 -17.03
N ARG A 172 -0.33 1.40 -15.72
CA ARG A 172 0.86 1.59 -14.86
C ARG A 172 1.95 0.56 -15.15
N VAL A 173 1.57 -0.71 -15.37
CA VAL A 173 2.51 -1.78 -15.77
C VAL A 173 3.23 -1.43 -17.07
N THR A 174 2.50 -0.98 -18.10
CA THR A 174 3.12 -0.56 -19.37
C THR A 174 3.97 0.69 -19.20
N GLN A 175 3.50 1.70 -18.46
CA GLN A 175 4.28 2.92 -18.16
C GLN A 175 5.61 2.60 -17.45
N TYR A 176 5.60 1.68 -16.49
CA TYR A 176 6.81 1.21 -15.78
C TYR A 176 7.83 0.58 -16.73
N PHE A 177 7.38 -0.35 -17.59
CA PHE A 177 8.26 -0.98 -18.58
C PHE A 177 8.71 0.00 -19.67
N LEU A 178 7.92 1.01 -20.03
CA LEU A 178 8.32 2.08 -20.96
C LEU A 178 9.38 3.01 -20.34
N ARG A 179 9.23 3.40 -19.06
CA ARG A 179 10.26 4.13 -18.30
C ARG A 179 11.57 3.31 -18.26
N GLY A 180 11.47 2.03 -17.94
CA GLY A 180 12.60 1.10 -17.98
C GLY A 180 13.22 0.95 -19.37
N ALA A 181 12.42 0.93 -20.44
CA ALA A 181 12.89 0.83 -21.82
C ALA A 181 13.58 2.11 -22.31
N ALA A 182 13.11 3.30 -21.91
CA ALA A 182 13.78 4.57 -22.21
C ALA A 182 15.20 4.61 -21.61
N HIS A 183 15.39 4.12 -20.38
CA HIS A 183 16.71 3.93 -19.79
C HIS A 183 17.50 2.76 -20.43
N ALA A 184 16.84 1.66 -20.80
CA ALA A 184 17.49 0.46 -21.35
C ALA A 184 17.80 0.54 -22.86
N LEU A 185 17.30 1.54 -23.60
CA LEU A 185 17.81 1.89 -24.92
C LEU A 185 19.27 2.40 -24.86
N CYS A 186 19.78 2.70 -23.66
CA CYS A 186 21.20 2.93 -23.38
C CYS A 186 21.95 1.64 -22.92
N SER A 187 21.27 0.51 -22.65
CA SER A 187 21.92 -0.73 -22.20
C SER A 187 21.20 -2.02 -22.61
N TYR A 188 21.78 -2.71 -23.61
CA TYR A 188 21.29 -3.97 -24.18
C TYR A 188 21.34 -5.16 -23.20
N ARG A 189 20.34 -5.34 -22.32
CA ARG A 189 20.15 -6.61 -21.56
C ARG A 189 18.72 -7.01 -21.17
N CYS A 190 17.73 -6.11 -21.19
CA CYS A 190 16.37 -6.41 -20.66
C CYS A 190 15.42 -7.19 -21.60
N ALA A 191 15.80 -7.53 -22.84
CA ALA A 191 14.93 -8.14 -23.86
C ALA A 191 14.49 -9.62 -23.61
N LYS A 192 14.57 -10.10 -22.36
CA LYS A 192 14.20 -11.46 -21.94
C LYS A 192 12.91 -11.53 -21.12
N MET A 193 12.56 -10.49 -20.33
CA MET A 193 11.31 -10.48 -19.52
C MET A 193 10.04 -10.28 -20.35
N LEU A 194 10.08 -9.45 -21.41
CA LEU A 194 8.88 -9.06 -22.18
C LEU A 194 8.27 -10.17 -23.05
N ARG A 195 8.83 -11.40 -23.04
CA ARG A 195 8.34 -12.53 -23.87
C ARG A 195 7.18 -13.31 -23.25
N SER A 196 6.80 -13.01 -22.01
CA SER A 196 5.74 -13.71 -21.28
C SER A 196 4.36 -13.04 -21.37
N ILE A 197 4.26 -11.86 -21.99
CA ILE A 197 2.98 -11.14 -22.15
C ILE A 197 2.48 -11.36 -23.58
N LYS A 198 1.42 -12.18 -23.73
CA LYS A 198 0.65 -12.25 -24.98
C LYS A 198 -0.21 -11.00 -25.10
N ILE A 199 0.34 -9.93 -25.68
CA ILE A 199 -0.43 -8.76 -26.11
C ILE A 199 -1.06 -9.12 -27.46
N GLY A 200 -2.39 -9.10 -27.55
CA GLY A 200 -3.11 -9.18 -28.82
C GLY A 200 -2.89 -7.91 -29.66
N PRO A 201 -3.00 -7.96 -30.99
CA PRO A 201 -2.64 -6.83 -31.84
C PRO A 201 -3.59 -5.65 -31.62
N ILE A 202 -3.09 -4.60 -30.97
CA ILE A 202 -3.69 -3.26 -31.00
C ILE A 202 -3.27 -2.61 -32.33
N SER A 203 -4.23 -2.02 -33.03
CA SER A 203 -4.02 -1.36 -34.33
C SER A 203 -3.10 -0.13 -34.20
N ALA A 204 -1.87 -0.24 -34.71
CA ALA A 204 -0.99 0.91 -34.89
C ALA A 204 -1.08 1.44 -36.33
N GLN A 205 -1.48 2.69 -36.49
CA GLN A 205 -1.43 3.38 -37.79
C GLN A 205 0.01 3.90 -38.05
N SER A 206 0.52 3.60 -39.24
CA SER A 206 1.59 4.30 -39.96
C SER A 206 2.88 4.73 -39.23
N SER A 207 3.96 3.95 -39.42
CA SER A 207 5.31 4.49 -39.63
C SER A 207 6.16 3.52 -40.47
N PRO A 208 6.97 3.98 -41.46
CA PRO A 208 7.53 3.09 -42.48
C PRO A 208 8.94 2.60 -42.14
N TYR A 209 9.04 1.46 -41.43
CA TYR A 209 10.29 0.68 -41.37
C TYR A 209 10.06 -0.75 -41.84
N ILE A 210 10.64 -1.05 -43.00
CA ILE A 210 10.47 -2.32 -43.72
C ILE A 210 11.25 -3.43 -42.98
N CYS A 211 10.54 -4.30 -42.27
CA CYS A 211 11.07 -5.61 -41.89
C CYS A 211 10.82 -6.61 -43.02
N PRO A 212 11.84 -7.37 -43.49
CA PRO A 212 11.65 -8.33 -44.57
C PRO A 212 10.81 -9.53 -44.10
N THR A 213 9.54 -9.57 -44.47
CA THR A 213 8.70 -10.77 -44.30
C THR A 213 9.25 -11.89 -45.18
N ARG A 214 9.84 -12.91 -44.54
CA ARG A 214 10.25 -14.17 -45.20
C ARG A 214 9.00 -14.90 -45.71
N ALA A 215 8.63 -14.63 -46.96
CA ALA A 215 7.48 -15.25 -47.61
C ALA A 215 7.67 -16.77 -47.71
N LYS A 216 6.91 -17.53 -46.92
CA LYS A 216 6.69 -18.95 -47.17
C LYS A 216 5.71 -19.09 -48.33
N LYS A 217 6.02 -19.95 -49.30
CA LYS A 217 5.09 -20.30 -50.39
C LYS A 217 3.79 -20.87 -49.80
N TYR A 218 2.67 -20.21 -50.07
CA TYR A 218 1.34 -20.74 -49.79
C TYR A 218 0.85 -21.58 -50.98
N TYR A 219 0.23 -22.73 -50.70
CA TYR A 219 -0.48 -23.51 -51.73
C TYR A 219 -1.91 -22.96 -51.90
N PRO A 220 -2.50 -22.94 -53.12
CA PRO A 220 -3.75 -22.21 -53.38
C PRO A 220 -5.02 -22.75 -52.70
N GLY A 221 -5.00 -24.00 -52.22
CA GLY A 221 -6.21 -24.69 -51.73
C GLY A 221 -6.63 -24.39 -50.29
N TRP A 222 -5.95 -23.50 -49.56
CA TRP A 222 -6.13 -23.30 -48.11
C TRP A 222 -6.98 -22.09 -47.71
N ARG A 223 -7.98 -21.71 -48.53
CA ARG A 223 -9.05 -20.79 -48.10
C ARG A 223 -10.37 -21.54 -47.90
N VAL A 224 -10.70 -21.83 -46.65
CA VAL A 224 -12.08 -22.04 -46.21
C VAL A 224 -12.50 -20.78 -45.44
N PRO A 225 -13.28 -19.85 -46.03
CA PRO A 225 -13.41 -18.48 -45.46
C PRO A 225 -14.22 -18.34 -44.16
N TYR A 226 -14.66 -19.45 -43.53
CA TYR A 226 -15.81 -19.43 -42.61
C TYR A 226 -15.64 -20.24 -41.30
N SER A 227 -14.47 -20.82 -41.00
CA SER A 227 -14.23 -21.51 -39.71
C SER A 227 -13.60 -20.56 -38.68
N LEU A 228 -14.28 -20.29 -37.56
CA LEU A 228 -13.78 -19.41 -36.50
C LEU A 228 -12.83 -20.10 -35.49
N ASP A 229 -12.29 -21.29 -35.82
CA ASP A 229 -11.39 -22.09 -34.97
C ASP A 229 -9.91 -21.61 -34.97
N ASP A 230 -9.66 -20.39 -35.42
CA ASP A 230 -8.31 -19.83 -35.62
C ASP A 230 -7.46 -19.69 -34.35
N PHE A 231 -8.04 -19.86 -33.16
CA PHE A 231 -7.29 -19.94 -31.90
C PHE A 231 -6.31 -21.13 -31.84
N GLN A 232 -6.44 -22.13 -32.71
CA GLN A 232 -5.61 -23.33 -32.74
C GLN A 232 -4.64 -23.40 -33.95
N ASN A 233 -4.85 -22.58 -34.99
CA ASN A 233 -4.15 -22.70 -36.27
C ASN A 233 -2.70 -22.20 -36.29
N VAL A 234 -2.21 -21.57 -35.22
CA VAL A 234 -0.84 -21.04 -35.13
C VAL A 234 0.21 -22.08 -34.68
N THR A 235 -0.20 -23.22 -34.08
CA THR A 235 0.75 -24.11 -33.35
C THR A 235 0.56 -25.63 -33.51
N ARG A 236 -0.31 -26.11 -34.40
CA ARG A 236 -0.55 -27.56 -34.55
C ARG A 236 0.61 -28.31 -35.23
N SER A 237 1.48 -28.90 -34.42
CA SER A 237 2.26 -30.10 -34.77
C SER A 237 1.53 -31.42 -34.49
N LYS A 238 0.29 -31.34 -33.97
CA LYS A 238 -0.59 -32.48 -33.65
C LYS A 238 -2.05 -32.14 -34.05
N PRO A 239 -2.87 -33.12 -34.47
CA PRO A 239 -4.29 -32.93 -34.80
C PRO A 239 -5.12 -32.43 -33.60
N ASN A 240 -6.33 -31.93 -33.87
CA ASN A 240 -7.33 -31.60 -32.85
C ASN A 240 -7.69 -32.84 -32.01
N PRO A 241 -7.92 -32.76 -30.69
CA PRO A 241 -8.49 -33.88 -29.94
C PRO A 241 -9.68 -34.56 -30.63
N TYR A 242 -10.61 -33.80 -31.22
CA TYR A 242 -11.74 -34.38 -31.97
C TYR A 242 -11.32 -35.04 -33.30
N GLU A 243 -10.37 -34.47 -34.04
CA GLU A 243 -9.85 -35.06 -35.30
C GLU A 243 -8.98 -36.29 -35.03
N ALA A 244 -8.18 -36.27 -33.97
CA ALA A 244 -7.37 -37.39 -33.51
C ALA A 244 -8.29 -38.56 -33.14
N TRP A 245 -9.34 -38.28 -32.37
CA TRP A 245 -10.35 -39.27 -32.00
C TRP A 245 -11.06 -39.81 -33.26
N ASP A 246 -11.56 -38.95 -34.15
CA ASP A 246 -12.24 -39.37 -35.38
C ASP A 246 -11.32 -40.19 -36.33
N ASN A 247 -10.01 -39.92 -36.32
CA ASN A 247 -9.01 -40.74 -37.02
C ASN A 247 -8.75 -42.09 -36.33
N GLU A 248 -8.65 -42.13 -35.00
CA GLU A 248 -8.55 -43.37 -34.21
C GLU A 248 -9.80 -44.25 -34.40
N TRP A 249 -10.99 -43.65 -34.41
CA TRP A 249 -12.28 -44.29 -34.69
C TRP A 249 -12.32 -44.91 -36.09
N LYS A 250 -11.83 -44.19 -37.11
CA LYS A 250 -11.73 -44.72 -38.48
C LYS A 250 -10.68 -45.82 -38.60
N ALA A 251 -9.55 -45.70 -37.89
CA ALA A 251 -8.50 -46.71 -37.86
C ALA A 251 -8.91 -48.00 -37.13
N ALA A 252 -9.83 -47.92 -36.16
CA ALA A 252 -10.30 -49.07 -35.39
C ALA A 252 -11.10 -50.11 -36.21
N GLY A 253 -11.55 -49.78 -37.43
CA GLY A 253 -12.17 -50.74 -38.37
C GLY A 253 -13.50 -51.35 -37.92
N LEU A 254 -14.11 -50.81 -36.85
CA LEU A 254 -15.36 -51.30 -36.25
C LEU A 254 -16.52 -51.18 -37.26
N ARG A 255 -17.22 -52.29 -37.53
CA ARG A 255 -18.39 -52.29 -38.42
C ARG A 255 -19.58 -51.63 -37.71
N SER A 256 -19.89 -50.42 -38.15
CA SER A 256 -20.77 -49.44 -37.52
C SER A 256 -22.26 -49.79 -37.56
N ARG A 257 -22.75 -50.53 -36.55
CA ARG A 257 -24.21 -50.65 -36.30
C ARG A 257 -24.66 -50.17 -34.93
N GLU A 258 -23.90 -50.42 -33.87
CA GLU A 258 -24.36 -50.16 -32.48
C GLU A 258 -24.09 -48.73 -32.00
N LEU A 259 -23.16 -48.01 -32.63
CA LEU A 259 -22.76 -46.64 -32.27
C LEU A 259 -22.80 -45.70 -33.48
N GLN A 260 -23.85 -45.80 -34.31
CA GLN A 260 -24.12 -44.73 -35.27
C GLN A 260 -24.53 -43.46 -34.51
N PRO A 261 -24.07 -42.26 -34.92
CA PRO A 261 -24.74 -41.02 -34.53
C PRO A 261 -26.23 -41.16 -34.83
N PHE A 262 -27.11 -40.85 -33.86
CA PHE A 262 -28.57 -41.00 -33.97
C PHE A 262 -29.06 -40.68 -35.38
N ASP A 263 -29.79 -41.59 -36.02
CA ASP A 263 -30.06 -41.52 -37.46
C ASP A 263 -30.69 -40.19 -37.89
N ILE A 264 -29.82 -39.30 -38.38
CA ILE A 264 -30.12 -37.89 -38.71
C ILE A 264 -31.03 -37.83 -39.95
N SER A 265 -31.13 -38.92 -40.72
CA SER A 265 -31.93 -38.97 -41.95
C SER A 265 -33.43 -38.76 -41.70
N LEU A 266 -33.94 -39.18 -40.55
CA LEU A 266 -35.36 -39.07 -40.16
C LEU A 266 -35.70 -37.76 -39.44
N LEU A 267 -34.76 -36.83 -39.28
CA LEU A 267 -35.05 -35.56 -38.60
C LEU A 267 -36.17 -34.77 -39.30
N PRO A 268 -37.10 -34.18 -38.53
CA PRO A 268 -38.04 -33.16 -38.99
C PRO A 268 -37.37 -32.05 -39.81
N GLN A 269 -38.10 -31.52 -40.81
CA GLN A 269 -37.53 -30.58 -41.79
C GLN A 269 -37.00 -29.29 -41.16
N ASN A 270 -37.64 -28.80 -40.10
CA ASN A 270 -37.19 -27.66 -39.30
C ASN A 270 -35.86 -27.91 -38.55
N LEU A 271 -35.55 -29.15 -38.19
CA LEU A 271 -34.25 -29.53 -37.59
C LEU A 271 -33.19 -29.73 -38.67
N LYS A 272 -33.56 -30.27 -39.85
CA LYS A 272 -32.67 -30.31 -41.03
C LYS A 272 -32.26 -28.91 -41.49
N TRP A 273 -33.18 -27.95 -41.50
CA TRP A 273 -32.87 -26.53 -41.76
C TRP A 273 -31.93 -25.92 -40.72
N ARG A 274 -31.98 -26.34 -39.45
CA ARG A 274 -31.01 -25.90 -38.43
C ARG A 274 -29.61 -26.49 -38.62
N LEU A 275 -29.49 -27.69 -39.20
CA LEU A 275 -28.21 -28.35 -39.50
C LEU A 275 -27.55 -27.80 -40.77
N LYS A 276 -28.35 -27.43 -41.78
CA LYS A 276 -27.88 -26.82 -43.04
C LYS A 276 -28.69 -25.55 -43.34
N PRO A 277 -28.42 -24.44 -42.66
CA PRO A 277 -29.20 -23.22 -42.80
C PRO A 277 -29.03 -22.60 -44.19
N THR A 278 -30.15 -22.32 -44.83
CA THR A 278 -30.24 -21.62 -46.12
C THR A 278 -30.24 -20.11 -45.89
N LYS A 279 -29.94 -19.28 -46.90
CA LYS A 279 -30.00 -17.81 -46.76
C LYS A 279 -31.35 -17.29 -46.25
N GLU A 280 -32.45 -17.95 -46.64
CA GLU A 280 -33.82 -17.67 -46.19
C GLU A 280 -34.08 -18.00 -44.71
N PHE A 281 -33.29 -18.88 -44.10
CA PHE A 281 -33.41 -19.24 -42.68
C PHE A 281 -32.95 -18.10 -41.76
N PHE A 282 -32.00 -17.27 -42.24
CA PHE A 282 -31.46 -16.13 -41.50
C PHE A 282 -32.26 -14.83 -41.69
N GLN A 283 -33.23 -14.82 -42.60
CA GLN A 283 -34.12 -13.66 -42.78
C GLN A 283 -35.12 -13.60 -41.62
N PRO A 284 -35.19 -12.50 -40.84
CA PRO A 284 -36.11 -12.38 -39.73
C PRO A 284 -37.56 -12.30 -40.25
N LYS A 285 -38.39 -13.24 -39.81
CA LYS A 285 -39.83 -13.34 -40.13
C LYS A 285 -40.69 -12.74 -39.02
N PHE A 286 -40.22 -12.79 -37.78
CA PHE A 286 -40.97 -12.33 -36.60
C PHE A 286 -40.28 -11.17 -35.88
N ARG A 287 -41.08 -10.29 -35.25
CA ARG A 287 -40.56 -9.13 -34.48
C ARG A 287 -39.61 -9.53 -33.36
N SER A 288 -39.78 -10.72 -32.75
CA SER A 288 -38.88 -11.29 -31.74
C SER A 288 -37.46 -11.55 -32.27
N GLU A 289 -37.31 -11.82 -33.56
CA GLU A 289 -36.04 -12.16 -34.21
C GLU A 289 -35.19 -10.91 -34.53
N LEU A 290 -35.81 -9.72 -34.42
CA LEU A 290 -35.10 -8.44 -34.50
C LEU A 290 -34.40 -8.06 -33.19
N THR A 291 -34.67 -8.78 -32.09
CA THR A 291 -34.05 -8.49 -30.78
C THR A 291 -32.55 -8.78 -30.78
N LEU A 292 -31.79 -7.96 -30.05
CA LEU A 292 -30.33 -8.08 -29.94
C LEU A 292 -29.93 -9.45 -29.35
N ASP A 293 -30.67 -9.97 -28.38
CA ASP A 293 -30.41 -11.29 -27.79
C ASP A 293 -30.72 -12.45 -28.73
N TYR A 294 -31.74 -12.34 -29.60
CA TYR A 294 -31.95 -13.34 -30.64
C TYR A 294 -30.78 -13.34 -31.63
N ARG A 295 -30.34 -12.15 -32.06
CA ARG A 295 -29.18 -11.98 -32.96
C ARG A 295 -27.89 -12.53 -32.34
N ARG A 296 -27.64 -12.29 -31.05
CA ARG A 296 -26.52 -12.87 -30.28
C ARG A 296 -26.58 -14.40 -30.25
N ARG A 297 -27.75 -14.98 -29.98
CA ARG A 297 -27.95 -16.45 -30.00
C ARG A 297 -27.76 -17.03 -31.40
N LEU A 298 -28.27 -16.36 -32.44
CA LEU A 298 -28.14 -16.77 -33.83
C LEU A 298 -26.66 -16.78 -34.26
N PHE A 299 -25.92 -15.72 -33.96
CA PHE A 299 -24.47 -15.66 -34.22
C PHE A 299 -23.67 -16.63 -33.35
N GLY A 300 -24.07 -16.88 -32.10
CA GLY A 300 -23.41 -17.86 -31.25
C GLY A 300 -23.53 -19.31 -31.75
N VAL A 301 -24.62 -19.63 -32.47
CA VAL A 301 -24.84 -20.97 -33.05
C VAL A 301 -24.28 -21.09 -34.48
N TYR A 302 -24.37 -20.03 -35.30
CA TYR A 302 -24.07 -20.07 -36.73
C TYR A 302 -22.85 -19.23 -37.17
N GLY A 303 -22.25 -18.46 -36.26
CA GLY A 303 -21.16 -17.54 -36.55
C GLY A 303 -21.50 -16.55 -37.68
N LEU A 304 -20.51 -16.27 -38.52
CA LEU A 304 -20.64 -15.38 -39.67
C LEU A 304 -21.66 -15.87 -40.73
N ALA A 305 -22.03 -17.16 -40.74
CA ALA A 305 -23.05 -17.66 -41.66
C ALA A 305 -24.43 -17.03 -41.40
N SER A 306 -24.67 -16.54 -40.18
CA SER A 306 -25.91 -15.84 -39.80
C SER A 306 -26.13 -14.51 -40.53
N GLY A 307 -25.09 -13.93 -41.16
CA GLY A 307 -25.17 -12.62 -41.80
C GLY A 307 -25.38 -11.45 -40.84
N VAL A 308 -25.22 -11.66 -39.52
CA VAL A 308 -25.28 -10.61 -38.51
C VAL A 308 -23.91 -10.00 -38.30
N ASP A 309 -23.81 -8.68 -38.44
CA ASP A 309 -22.55 -7.95 -38.22
C ASP A 309 -22.09 -8.06 -36.76
N PRO A 310 -20.90 -8.60 -36.47
CA PRO A 310 -20.44 -8.85 -35.10
C PRO A 310 -20.34 -7.55 -34.29
N ALA A 311 -20.04 -6.42 -34.94
CA ALA A 311 -20.01 -5.10 -34.30
C ALA A 311 -21.36 -4.68 -33.69
N THR A 312 -22.49 -5.22 -34.18
CA THR A 312 -23.83 -4.93 -33.64
C THR A 312 -24.25 -5.84 -32.49
N LEU A 313 -23.46 -6.87 -32.18
CA LEU A 313 -23.74 -7.87 -31.14
C LEU A 313 -23.09 -7.53 -29.81
N PHE A 314 -21.93 -6.89 -29.86
CA PHE A 314 -21.33 -6.23 -28.71
C PHE A 314 -22.21 -5.05 -28.26
N LEU A 315 -21.86 -4.46 -27.11
CA LEU A 315 -22.66 -3.45 -26.42
C LEU A 315 -23.09 -2.30 -27.35
N GLU A 316 -24.25 -1.70 -27.08
CA GLU A 316 -24.69 -0.57 -27.89
C GLU A 316 -23.77 0.64 -27.62
N PRO A 317 -23.42 1.47 -28.61
CA PRO A 317 -22.61 2.68 -28.40
C PRO A 317 -23.23 3.72 -27.45
N ARG A 318 -24.46 3.49 -26.98
CA ARG A 318 -25.12 4.24 -25.91
C ARG A 318 -24.90 3.62 -24.54
N THR A 319 -24.94 2.28 -24.42
CA THR A 319 -24.64 1.59 -23.16
C THR A 319 -23.16 1.72 -22.82
N ASP A 320 -22.26 1.59 -23.80
CA ASP A 320 -20.82 1.82 -23.57
C ASP A 320 -20.52 3.20 -23.01
N LYS A 321 -21.16 4.25 -23.55
CA LYS A 321 -21.01 5.63 -23.07
C LYS A 321 -21.63 5.84 -21.69
N PHE A 322 -22.70 5.13 -21.37
CA PHE A 322 -23.32 5.17 -20.05
C PHE A 322 -22.42 4.49 -19.02
N ASP A 323 -21.90 3.30 -19.34
CA ASP A 323 -21.00 2.54 -18.46
C ASP A 323 -19.68 3.32 -18.25
N GLN A 324 -19.12 3.92 -19.30
CA GLN A 324 -17.97 4.84 -19.21
C GLN A 324 -18.27 6.05 -18.32
N ALA A 325 -19.42 6.71 -18.48
CA ALA A 325 -19.81 7.84 -17.65
C ALA A 325 -20.05 7.44 -16.18
N VAL A 326 -20.54 6.22 -15.92
CA VAL A 326 -20.66 5.66 -14.57
C VAL A 326 -19.28 5.36 -13.97
N GLU A 327 -18.35 4.79 -14.74
CA GLU A 327 -16.97 4.58 -14.31
C GLU A 327 -16.26 5.92 -14.01
N GLU A 328 -16.39 6.92 -14.87
CA GLU A 328 -15.84 8.27 -14.67
C GLU A 328 -16.47 8.98 -13.45
N ALA A 329 -17.77 8.82 -13.21
CA ALA A 329 -18.45 9.45 -12.08
C ALA A 329 -18.21 8.74 -10.74
N THR A 330 -17.94 7.43 -10.74
CA THR A 330 -17.77 6.63 -9.51
C THR A 330 -16.31 6.37 -9.14
N THR A 331 -15.40 6.34 -10.11
CA THR A 331 -13.97 6.10 -9.87
C THR A 331 -13.20 7.41 -9.80
N ARG A 332 -12.35 7.56 -8.79
CA ARG A 332 -11.30 8.59 -8.82
C ARG A 332 -10.17 8.06 -9.71
N PRO A 333 -9.77 8.76 -10.77
CA PRO A 333 -8.69 8.29 -11.63
C PRO A 333 -7.39 8.23 -10.82
N ILE A 334 -6.63 7.15 -11.01
CA ILE A 334 -5.40 6.89 -10.22
C ILE A 334 -4.39 8.03 -10.37
N SER A 335 -4.37 8.75 -11.50
CA SER A 335 -3.55 9.96 -11.68
C SER A 335 -3.82 11.03 -10.63
N GLU A 336 -5.08 11.39 -10.39
CA GLU A 336 -5.45 12.39 -9.38
C GLU A 336 -5.05 11.96 -7.98
N VAL A 337 -5.25 10.68 -7.63
CA VAL A 337 -4.86 10.13 -6.32
C VAL A 337 -3.34 10.20 -6.10
N LEU A 338 -2.53 10.03 -7.16
CA LEU A 338 -1.08 10.18 -7.08
C LEU A 338 -0.63 11.63 -7.07
N GLU A 339 -1.30 12.52 -7.81
CA GLU A 339 -1.03 13.96 -7.72
C GLU A 339 -1.40 14.51 -6.34
N GLU A 340 -2.52 14.09 -5.76
CA GLU A 340 -2.88 14.38 -4.37
C GLU A 340 -1.81 13.88 -3.41
N ARG A 341 -1.28 12.65 -3.60
CA ARG A 341 -0.19 12.12 -2.78
C ARG A 341 1.06 13.00 -2.89
N GLN A 342 1.50 13.32 -4.11
CA GLN A 342 2.67 14.18 -4.35
C GLN A 342 2.50 15.61 -3.81
N ARG A 343 1.27 16.15 -3.82
CA ARG A 343 0.97 17.45 -3.18
C ARG A 343 1.09 17.35 -1.66
N ARG A 344 0.47 16.34 -1.04
CA ARG A 344 0.57 16.08 0.41
C ARG A 344 2.02 15.82 0.87
N GLU A 345 2.82 15.12 0.07
CA GLU A 345 4.26 14.89 0.33
C GLU A 345 5.04 16.21 0.33
N LYS A 346 4.79 17.11 -0.63
CA LYS A 346 5.41 18.44 -0.68
C LYS A 346 4.95 19.33 0.48
N GLU A 347 3.65 19.35 0.77
CA GLU A 347 3.08 20.09 1.90
C GLU A 347 3.63 19.62 3.24
N ALA A 348 3.82 18.30 3.42
CA ALA A 348 4.46 17.70 4.60
C ALA A 348 5.94 18.10 4.70
N ALA A 349 6.72 17.96 3.62
CA ALA A 349 8.13 18.36 3.60
C ALA A 349 8.30 19.87 3.91
N GLU A 350 7.44 20.73 3.37
CA GLU A 350 7.42 22.16 3.71
C GLU A 350 7.07 22.40 5.18
N ALA A 351 6.14 21.64 5.76
CA ALA A 351 5.77 21.74 7.17
C ALA A 351 6.91 21.29 8.09
N GLU A 352 7.59 20.19 7.75
CA GLU A 352 8.80 19.71 8.42
C GLU A 352 9.93 20.75 8.36
N GLU A 353 10.19 21.36 7.20
CA GLU A 353 11.15 22.44 7.09
C GLU A 353 10.81 23.64 7.99
N LYS A 354 9.55 24.08 8.01
CA LYS A 354 9.07 25.18 8.85
C LYS A 354 9.23 24.84 10.33
N LEU A 355 8.90 23.61 10.73
CA LEU A 355 9.08 23.08 12.08
C LEU A 355 10.56 23.01 12.48
N MET A 356 11.44 22.51 11.62
CA MET A 356 12.88 22.44 11.88
C MET A 356 13.52 23.83 11.99
N LYS A 357 13.09 24.80 11.18
CA LYS A 357 13.49 26.21 11.29
C LYS A 357 13.05 26.79 12.65
N ASN A 358 11.83 26.51 13.10
CA ASN A 358 11.31 26.94 14.40
C ASN A 358 12.06 26.27 15.57
N ILE A 359 12.33 24.96 15.51
CA ILE A 359 13.12 24.24 16.52
C ILE A 359 14.53 24.84 16.59
N LYS A 360 15.20 25.05 15.46
CA LYS A 360 16.55 25.65 15.43
C LYS A 360 16.57 27.07 16.02
N ALA A 361 15.56 27.88 15.73
CA ALA A 361 15.41 29.22 16.32
C ALA A 361 15.11 29.19 17.83
N SER A 362 14.41 28.16 18.32
CA SER A 362 14.18 27.94 19.75
C SER A 362 15.44 27.43 20.47
N LEU A 363 16.15 26.46 19.87
CA LEU A 363 17.43 25.94 20.39
C LEU A 363 18.50 27.03 20.49
N ALA A 364 18.58 27.94 19.52
CA ALA A 364 19.48 29.09 19.58
C ALA A 364 19.23 30.01 20.79
N LYS A 365 17.99 30.07 21.31
CA LYS A 365 17.60 30.86 22.48
C LYS A 365 17.79 30.12 23.81
N MET A 366 17.93 28.79 23.79
CA MET A 366 18.10 27.97 24.99
C MET A 366 19.26 28.41 25.92
N PRO A 367 20.50 28.69 25.46
CA PRO A 367 21.58 29.07 26.37
C PRO A 367 21.31 30.39 27.10
N GLU A 368 20.67 31.35 26.44
CA GLU A 368 20.24 32.59 27.10
C GLU A 368 19.13 32.35 28.13
N LEU A 369 18.21 31.43 27.85
CA LEU A 369 17.12 31.10 28.79
C LEU A 369 17.64 30.32 30.00
N LEU A 370 18.59 29.40 29.80
CA LEU A 370 19.26 28.66 30.88
C LEU A 370 20.03 29.60 31.80
N THR A 371 20.89 30.47 31.26
CA THR A 371 21.62 31.47 32.05
C THR A 371 20.70 32.45 32.79
N LYS A 372 19.58 32.89 32.16
CA LYS A 372 18.54 33.70 32.83
C LYS A 372 17.85 32.93 33.96
N PHE A 373 17.57 31.64 33.78
CA PHE A 373 16.94 30.77 34.78
C PHE A 373 17.88 30.48 35.96
N GLU A 374 19.15 30.17 35.71
CA GLU A 374 20.18 29.99 36.72
C GLU A 374 20.39 31.27 37.55
N ALA A 375 20.49 32.42 36.89
CA ALA A 375 20.59 33.72 37.57
C ALA A 375 19.32 34.06 38.38
N GLN A 376 18.13 33.67 37.93
CA GLN A 376 16.89 33.79 38.72
C GLN A 376 16.91 32.86 39.95
N LYS A 377 17.37 31.62 39.78
CA LYS A 377 17.48 30.63 40.87
C LYS A 377 18.50 31.08 41.92
N GLN A 378 19.66 31.59 41.51
CA GLN A 378 20.65 32.21 42.39
C GLN A 378 20.07 33.40 43.15
N LYS A 379 19.44 34.35 42.45
CA LYS A 379 18.76 35.50 43.11
C LYS A 379 17.67 35.07 44.08
N GLN A 380 16.93 33.99 43.80
CA GLN A 380 15.94 33.45 44.74
C GLN A 380 16.60 32.83 45.98
N ALA A 381 17.72 32.12 45.83
CA ALA A 381 18.51 31.59 46.94
C ALA A 381 19.11 32.71 47.80
N GLU A 382 19.79 33.68 47.20
CA GLU A 382 20.33 34.87 47.88
C GLU A 382 19.23 35.64 48.62
N LEU A 383 18.05 35.83 48.01
CA LEU A 383 16.90 36.48 48.65
C LEU A 383 16.29 35.62 49.76
N ALA A 384 16.44 34.30 49.75
CA ALA A 384 16.01 33.42 50.83
C ALA A 384 17.01 33.48 52.00
N GLU A 385 18.31 33.31 51.73
CA GLU A 385 19.39 33.43 52.70
C GLU A 385 19.39 34.80 53.39
N ALA A 386 19.28 35.90 52.62
CA ALA A 386 19.19 37.24 53.18
C ALA A 386 17.89 37.50 53.96
N LYS A 387 16.82 36.71 53.77
CA LYS A 387 15.63 36.73 54.65
C LYS A 387 15.86 35.88 55.91
N GLU A 388 16.60 34.78 55.82
CA GLU A 388 16.95 33.97 56.99
C GLU A 388 17.93 34.68 57.92
N LEU A 389 18.97 35.31 57.39
CA LEU A 389 19.90 36.13 58.17
C LEU A 389 19.16 37.25 58.91
N LYS A 390 18.30 38.01 58.22
CA LYS A 390 17.45 39.03 58.87
C LYS A 390 16.47 38.46 59.90
N LYS A 391 15.95 37.25 59.71
CA LYS A 391 15.14 36.58 60.74
C LYS A 391 15.98 36.23 61.97
N LYS A 392 17.21 35.74 61.78
CA LYS A 392 18.17 35.40 62.86
C LYS A 392 18.56 36.68 63.62
N GLU A 393 18.97 37.73 62.92
CA GLU A 393 19.28 39.06 63.50
C GLU A 393 18.12 39.60 64.37
N ILE A 394 16.87 39.54 63.89
CA ILE A 394 15.70 40.01 64.65
C ILE A 394 15.40 39.10 65.85
N LEU A 395 15.67 37.80 65.76
CA LEU A 395 15.55 36.86 66.89
C LEU A 395 16.66 37.06 67.94
N GLU A 396 17.85 37.46 67.50
CA GLU A 396 18.99 37.82 68.37
C GLU A 396 18.73 39.16 69.08
N GLU A 397 18.31 40.23 68.38
CA GLU A 397 17.91 41.50 69.02
C GLU A 397 16.72 41.30 69.99
N ALA A 398 15.79 40.38 69.67
CA ALA A 398 14.72 39.99 70.59
C ALA A 398 15.27 39.27 71.83
N ARG A 399 16.22 38.35 71.67
CA ARG A 399 16.87 37.63 72.77
C ARG A 399 17.63 38.59 73.69
N ASP A 400 18.39 39.52 73.13
CA ASP A 400 19.17 40.50 73.90
C ASP A 400 18.28 41.45 74.70
N ARG A 401 17.09 41.79 74.17
CA ARG A 401 16.14 42.70 74.86
C ARG A 401 15.21 42.00 75.85
N PHE A 402 14.90 40.71 75.67
CA PHE A 402 13.96 39.97 76.54
C PHE A 402 14.62 38.93 77.44
N GLY A 403 15.86 38.52 77.17
CA GLY A 403 16.64 37.55 77.97
C GLY A 403 16.37 36.06 77.69
N TYR A 404 15.46 35.74 76.77
CA TYR A 404 15.07 34.37 76.41
C TYR A 404 14.64 34.28 74.93
N TYR A 405 14.51 33.06 74.39
CA TYR A 405 14.03 32.84 73.02
C TYR A 405 12.52 33.12 72.91
N VAL A 406 12.13 34.08 72.07
CA VAL A 406 10.74 34.54 71.89
C VAL A 406 10.14 33.93 70.62
N SER A 407 8.85 33.57 70.64
CA SER A 407 8.17 33.02 69.47
C SER A 407 7.83 34.13 68.46
N PRO A 408 8.00 33.92 67.14
CA PRO A 408 7.63 34.90 66.12
C PRO A 408 6.15 35.33 66.12
N GLN A 409 5.27 34.59 66.79
CA GLN A 409 3.83 34.87 66.87
C GLN A 409 3.45 35.79 68.04
N ASP A 410 4.35 35.99 69.01
CA ASP A 410 4.06 36.69 70.26
C ASP A 410 3.78 38.20 70.05
N PRO A 411 2.82 38.80 70.79
CA PRO A 411 2.47 40.21 70.63
C PRO A 411 3.63 41.15 71.02
N LYS A 412 4.55 40.72 71.89
CA LYS A 412 5.77 41.47 72.24
C LYS A 412 6.75 41.53 71.06
N PHE A 413 6.93 40.41 70.35
CA PHE A 413 7.81 40.32 69.19
C PHE A 413 7.29 41.13 67.99
N LYS A 414 5.97 41.19 67.81
CA LYS A 414 5.32 42.05 66.78
C LYS A 414 5.65 43.53 67.01
N LYS A 415 5.50 44.03 68.24
CA LYS A 415 5.86 45.42 68.60
C LYS A 415 7.36 45.70 68.43
N LEU A 416 8.23 44.77 68.84
CA LEU A 416 9.69 44.88 68.62
C LEU A 416 10.00 45.05 67.12
N ARG A 417 9.40 44.22 66.28
CA ARG A 417 9.60 44.27 64.83
C ARG A 417 9.08 45.58 64.23
N GLU A 418 7.94 46.10 64.68
CA GLU A 418 7.41 47.41 64.27
C GLU A 418 8.38 48.55 64.63
N GLU A 419 8.99 48.53 65.83
CA GLU A 419 10.03 49.49 66.23
C GLU A 419 11.28 49.39 65.33
N ILE A 420 11.77 48.19 65.05
CA ILE A 420 12.95 47.96 64.18
C ILE A 420 12.65 48.46 62.76
N GLU A 421 11.47 48.13 62.20
CA GLU A 421 11.04 48.63 60.90
C GLU A 421 10.88 50.16 60.89
N ALA A 422 10.44 50.79 62.00
CA ALA A 422 10.37 52.25 62.13
C ALA A 422 11.76 52.90 62.16
N ARG A 423 12.70 52.37 62.98
CA ARG A 423 14.12 52.81 63.00
C ARG A 423 14.75 52.71 61.62
N GLN A 424 14.58 51.58 60.92
CA GLN A 424 15.07 51.38 59.55
C GLN A 424 14.43 52.36 58.54
N LYS A 425 13.13 52.69 58.69
CA LYS A 425 12.45 53.69 57.85
C LYS A 425 13.00 55.10 58.07
N GLN A 426 13.34 55.48 59.30
CA GLN A 426 13.99 56.77 59.61
C GLN A 426 15.41 56.83 59.01
N MET A 427 16.26 55.84 59.29
CA MET A 427 17.61 55.74 58.73
C MET A 427 17.64 55.76 57.19
N ARG A 428 16.65 55.14 56.52
CA ARG A 428 16.51 55.21 55.05
C ARG A 428 16.09 56.58 54.55
N LYS A 429 15.24 57.31 55.28
CA LYS A 429 14.88 58.70 54.95
C LYS A 429 16.08 59.64 55.09
N GLU A 430 16.89 59.45 56.13
CA GLU A 430 18.11 60.24 56.36
C GLU A 430 19.20 59.96 55.31
N LYS A 431 19.45 58.69 54.98
CA LYS A 431 20.36 58.35 53.86
C LYS A 431 19.87 58.94 52.53
N ARG A 432 18.57 58.89 52.23
CA ARG A 432 18.02 59.55 51.03
C ARG A 432 18.25 61.07 51.03
N LYS A 433 18.07 61.74 52.17
CA LYS A 433 18.36 63.18 52.30
C LYS A 433 19.85 63.49 52.08
N LYS A 434 20.77 62.68 52.62
CA LYS A 434 22.22 62.85 52.42
C LYS A 434 22.63 62.65 50.95
N ASN A 435 22.18 61.58 50.32
CA ASN A 435 22.42 61.35 48.89
C ASN A 435 21.84 62.46 48.00
N GLN A 436 20.76 63.13 48.42
CA GLN A 436 20.17 64.29 47.73
C GLN A 436 20.87 65.63 48.02
N SER A 437 21.79 65.69 48.98
CA SER A 437 22.67 66.85 49.23
C SER A 437 24.09 66.65 48.67
N GLU A 438 24.38 65.46 48.16
CA GLU A 438 25.68 65.05 47.58
C GLU A 438 25.60 64.86 46.05
N SER A 439 24.44 65.18 45.44
CA SER A 439 24.17 65.20 43.99
C SER A 439 23.61 66.57 43.60
#